data_AF-A0A6M0H0M1-F1
#
_entry.id   AF-A0A6M0H0M1-F1
#
_cell.length_a   1.000
_cell.length_b   1.000
_cell.length_c   1.000
_cell.angle_alpha   90.00
_cell.angle_beta   90.00
_cell.angle_gamma   90.00
#
_symmetry.space_group_name_H-M   'P 1'
#
loop_
_entity.id
_entity.type
_entity.pdbx_description
1 polymer ?
#
loop_
_entity_poly.entity_id
_entity_poly.type
_entity_poly.pdbx_seq_one_letter_code
_entity_poly.pdbx_strand_id
1 'polypeptide(L)'
;MNDLLTTVPLYLNGGLIQDLSGLLIDGYIQTKTLKCITEDMGNARLEKYLKDTNKIEKDKSPIGLDGTNEGLTRGTLDGRAINREEYSISKTYATFSFFRQVRESMNDNNMYSVINSKDIILGKVKPGNHVEFYGVVSSMSILSNINEMIDTISCYDITLLNGLLPKDTLINYNTIINQLNMIKKYLTLNNTFDMIMDLGCCKAIINAHNDNFISKTTHSYDFCNCNCTVMGKVICVCNKNQHVDLLRKSCNGDFFRKLILNMKPYFEILEKQGIVLPEIIDEKLCATKINGPCIQIIPIAMYQ
;
A
#
# COMPACT_ATOMS: atom_id res chain seq x y z
N MET A 1 19.11 -19.29 7.29
CA MET A 1 19.76 -18.02 6.88
C MET A 1 19.05 -17.37 5.70
N ASN A 2 18.28 -18.12 4.89
CA ASN A 2 17.67 -17.61 3.67
C ASN A 2 16.41 -16.76 3.90
N ASP A 3 15.65 -16.99 4.99
CA ASP A 3 14.36 -16.33 5.27
C ASP A 3 14.45 -14.80 5.49
N LEU A 4 15.67 -14.28 5.69
CA LEU A 4 15.92 -12.86 5.99
C LEU A 4 15.80 -11.95 4.76
N LEU A 5 15.78 -12.52 3.54
CA LEU A 5 15.58 -11.80 2.28
C LEU A 5 14.17 -12.00 1.72
N THR A 6 13.58 -13.19 1.90
CA THR A 6 12.16 -13.51 1.55
C THR A 6 11.15 -12.94 2.56
N THR A 7 11.50 -11.80 3.16
CA THR A 7 10.62 -11.00 4.03
C THR A 7 10.75 -9.51 3.73
N VAL A 8 11.61 -9.10 2.77
CA VAL A 8 11.67 -7.71 2.29
C VAL A 8 10.32 -7.35 1.67
N PRO A 9 9.58 -6.37 2.22
CA PRO A 9 8.25 -6.07 1.74
C PRO A 9 8.26 -5.23 0.48
N LEU A 10 7.26 -5.45 -0.35
CA LEU A 10 6.92 -4.62 -1.50
C LEU A 10 5.92 -3.52 -1.08
N TYR A 11 5.15 -3.79 -0.03
CA TYR A 11 4.16 -2.90 0.57
C TYR A 11 4.23 -2.96 2.11
N LEU A 12 4.19 -1.80 2.77
CA LEU A 12 4.02 -1.67 4.22
C LEU A 12 3.04 -0.53 4.54
N ASN A 13 1.97 -0.84 5.28
CA ASN A 13 1.08 0.17 5.83
C ASN A 13 1.69 0.77 7.10
N GLY A 14 2.55 1.78 6.94
CA GLY A 14 3.33 2.37 8.03
C GLY A 14 2.50 2.83 9.22
N GLY A 15 1.30 3.37 8.98
CA GLY A 15 0.37 3.77 10.04
C GLY A 15 -0.12 2.59 10.87
N LEU A 16 -0.65 1.53 10.23
CA LEU A 16 -1.09 0.32 10.95
C LEU A 16 0.05 -0.36 11.71
N ILE A 17 1.28 -0.31 11.19
CA ILE A 17 2.46 -0.88 11.87
C ILE A 17 2.83 -0.04 13.10
N GLN A 18 2.70 1.29 13.04
CA GLN A 18 2.84 2.18 14.20
C GLN A 18 1.76 1.90 15.25
N ASP A 19 0.48 1.85 14.85
CA ASP A 19 -0.65 1.55 15.75
C ASP A 19 -0.47 0.19 16.45
N LEU A 20 -0.09 -0.86 15.70
CA LEU A 20 0.18 -2.18 16.26
C LEU A 20 1.41 -2.20 17.16
N SER A 21 2.48 -1.48 16.81
CA SER A 21 3.69 -1.42 17.65
C SER A 21 3.44 -0.80 19.03
N GLY A 22 2.60 0.24 19.10
CA GLY A 22 2.22 0.90 20.35
C GLY A 22 1.43 0.00 21.30
N LEU A 23 0.74 -1.01 20.74
CA LEU A 23 -0.02 -2.02 21.47
C LEU A 23 0.83 -3.24 21.89
N LEU A 24 1.90 -3.57 21.15
CA LEU A 24 2.52 -4.91 21.17
C LEU A 24 4.01 -4.97 21.56
N ILE A 25 4.66 -3.82 21.76
CA ILE A 25 6.12 -3.72 22.00
C ILE A 25 6.43 -2.84 23.25
N ASP A 26 5.39 -2.35 23.93
CA ASP A 26 5.41 -1.16 24.81
C ASP A 26 5.88 0.10 24.07
N GLY A 27 4.92 0.95 23.69
CA GLY A 27 5.10 2.02 22.72
C GLY A 27 6.03 3.17 23.15
N TYR A 28 7.33 3.02 22.95
CA TYR A 28 8.25 4.16 22.88
C TYR A 28 9.30 4.01 21.77
N ILE A 29 9.58 5.12 21.08
CA ILE A 29 10.67 5.24 20.12
C ILE A 29 11.81 5.95 20.89
N GLN A 30 12.73 5.20 21.54
CA GLN A 30 13.87 5.73 22.34
C GLN A 30 15.25 5.42 21.70
N THR A 31 16.18 6.39 21.65
CA THR A 31 16.33 7.18 20.40
C THR A 31 17.79 7.81 20.26
N LYS A 32 18.44 8.54 21.19
CA LYS A 32 19.84 9.12 21.12
C LYS A 32 20.22 10.08 19.92
N THR A 33 20.38 11.40 20.13
CA THR A 33 21.01 12.37 19.17
C THR A 33 21.69 13.55 19.90
N LEU A 34 22.98 13.77 19.61
CA LEU A 34 23.82 14.75 20.30
C LEU A 34 23.85 16.12 19.62
N LYS A 35 23.71 17.19 20.40
CA LYS A 35 23.86 18.58 19.95
C LYS A 35 24.78 19.34 20.91
N CYS A 36 26.01 19.61 20.46
CA CYS A 36 26.93 20.50 21.14
C CYS A 36 26.74 21.92 20.60
N ILE A 37 26.53 22.90 21.48
CA ILE A 37 26.54 24.32 21.14
C ILE A 37 27.72 24.96 21.87
N THR A 38 28.65 25.56 21.12
CA THR A 38 29.74 26.34 21.68
C THR A 38 29.45 27.81 21.48
N GLU A 39 28.91 28.48 22.51
CA GLU A 39 28.73 29.93 22.50
C GLU A 39 30.03 30.60 22.97
N ASP A 40 30.76 31.19 22.03
CA ASP A 40 31.92 32.04 22.34
C ASP A 40 31.51 33.52 22.19
N MET A 41 31.74 34.32 23.23
CA MET A 41 31.33 35.74 23.31
C MET A 41 32.35 36.65 22.58
N GLY A 42 32.79 36.22 21.39
CA GLY A 42 33.96 36.77 20.71
C GLY A 42 34.07 36.44 19.21
N ASN A 43 33.11 36.89 18.40
CA ASN A 43 33.28 37.12 16.94
C ASN A 43 33.81 35.96 16.06
N ALA A 44 33.48 34.69 16.33
CA ALA A 44 33.61 33.61 15.33
C ALA A 44 32.54 32.51 15.49
N ARG A 45 31.60 32.40 14.54
CA ARG A 45 30.71 31.23 14.46
C ARG A 45 31.41 30.08 13.72
N LEU A 46 31.86 29.07 14.46
CA LEU A 46 32.40 27.82 13.91
C LEU A 46 31.42 26.66 14.15
N GLU A 47 30.42 26.53 13.28
CA GLU A 47 29.51 25.37 13.26
C GLU A 47 30.27 24.11 12.79
N LYS A 48 30.81 23.36 13.75
CA LYS A 48 31.62 22.17 13.47
C LYS A 48 30.74 20.91 13.39
N TYR A 49 30.07 20.72 12.26
CA TYR A 49 29.32 19.50 11.96
C TYR A 49 30.24 18.26 11.97
N LEU A 50 30.20 17.50 13.08
CA LEU A 50 30.80 16.17 13.14
C LEU A 50 29.93 15.19 12.35
N LYS A 51 30.46 14.71 11.22
CA LYS A 51 29.75 13.84 10.29
C LYS A 51 29.94 12.36 10.64
N ASP A 52 28.87 11.61 10.41
CA ASP A 52 28.67 10.15 10.54
C ASP A 52 29.90 9.26 10.78
N THR A 53 29.85 8.45 11.85
CA THR A 53 30.48 7.13 11.86
C THR A 53 29.42 6.05 12.10
N ASN A 54 28.85 5.52 11.01
CA ASN A 54 27.92 4.40 11.04
C ASN A 54 28.64 3.12 11.53
N LYS A 55 28.54 2.84 12.83
CA LYS A 55 28.95 1.55 13.42
C LYS A 55 27.73 0.75 13.83
N ILE A 56 27.61 -0.45 13.28
CA ILE A 56 26.61 -1.45 13.69
C ILE A 56 27.24 -2.31 14.78
N GLU A 57 26.98 -1.97 16.04
CA GLU A 57 27.36 -2.80 17.19
C GLU A 57 26.13 -3.56 17.68
N LYS A 58 26.28 -4.87 17.91
CA LYS A 58 25.25 -5.74 18.49
C LYS A 58 25.42 -5.74 20.00
N ASP A 59 24.39 -5.36 20.74
CA ASP A 59 24.41 -5.35 22.21
C ASP A 59 24.88 -6.70 22.78
N LYS A 60 25.85 -6.64 23.69
CA LYS A 60 26.33 -7.76 24.50
C LYS A 60 26.48 -7.33 25.96
N SER A 61 25.34 -7.29 26.67
CA SER A 61 25.21 -7.23 28.14
C SER A 61 25.84 -6.02 28.88
N PRO A 62 25.31 -5.65 30.06
CA PRO A 62 25.80 -4.49 30.81
C PRO A 62 27.10 -4.84 31.57
N ILE A 63 28.24 -4.31 31.14
CA ILE A 63 29.53 -4.44 31.81
C ILE A 63 30.29 -3.10 31.79
N GLY A 64 30.80 -2.67 32.94
CA GLY A 64 31.92 -1.74 33.06
C GLY A 64 31.61 -0.25 32.89
N LEU A 65 31.46 0.47 34.02
CA LEU A 65 32.17 1.75 34.14
C LEU A 65 33.64 1.43 34.38
N ASP A 66 34.46 1.48 33.33
CA ASP A 66 35.88 1.84 33.42
C ASP A 66 36.42 2.09 32.00
N GLY A 67 37.06 3.23 31.79
CA GLY A 67 37.40 3.72 30.44
C GLY A 67 37.92 5.15 30.43
N THR A 68 39.16 5.34 30.90
CA THR A 68 39.84 6.64 30.92
C THR A 68 40.18 7.13 29.52
N ASN A 69 39.30 7.93 28.92
CA ASN A 69 39.60 8.68 27.71
C ASN A 69 40.37 9.97 28.06
N GLU A 70 41.70 9.84 28.23
CA GLU A 70 42.61 10.99 28.17
C GLU A 70 42.52 11.61 26.77
N GLY A 71 42.03 12.86 26.64
CA GLY A 71 41.89 13.38 25.27
C GLY A 71 41.18 14.70 24.98
N LEU A 72 40.98 15.64 25.92
CA LEU A 72 40.83 17.07 25.54
C LEU A 72 41.09 18.06 26.70
N THR A 73 42.36 18.27 27.05
CA THR A 73 42.75 19.29 28.03
C THR A 73 42.71 20.70 27.43
N ARG A 74 41.72 21.51 27.81
CA ARG A 74 41.92 22.93 28.21
C ARG A 74 40.64 23.64 28.72
N GLY A 75 40.55 23.78 30.04
CA GLY A 75 40.43 25.12 30.61
C GLY A 75 41.83 25.76 30.67
N THR A 76 42.00 27.05 30.95
CA THR A 76 41.07 28.09 31.39
C THR A 76 41.37 29.40 30.61
N LEU A 77 40.77 30.58 30.86
CA LEU A 77 41.17 31.44 31.99
C LEU A 77 40.12 32.47 32.44
N ASP A 78 39.03 32.68 31.69
CA ASP A 78 37.90 33.53 32.12
C ASP A 78 36.61 32.71 32.25
N GLY A 79 35.90 32.90 33.36
CA GLY A 79 35.05 31.88 33.99
C GLY A 79 33.63 31.75 33.43
N ARG A 80 33.42 31.84 32.10
CA ARG A 80 32.07 31.90 31.51
C ARG A 80 31.82 31.06 30.25
N ALA A 81 32.66 30.08 29.95
CA ALA A 81 32.37 29.08 28.91
C ALA A 81 31.27 28.10 29.40
N ILE A 82 30.00 28.39 29.09
CA ILE A 82 28.87 27.51 29.43
C ILE A 82 28.76 26.41 28.36
N ASN A 83 29.50 25.32 28.55
CA ASN A 83 29.30 24.11 27.76
C ASN A 83 27.93 23.50 28.09
N ARG A 84 26.95 23.65 27.20
CA ARG A 84 25.64 22.97 27.26
C ARG A 84 25.64 21.75 26.35
N GLU A 85 25.54 20.58 26.97
CA GLU A 85 25.34 19.30 26.28
C GLU A 85 23.84 18.97 26.25
N GLU A 86 23.19 19.21 25.11
CA GLU A 86 21.77 18.85 24.93
C GLU A 86 21.66 17.39 24.46
N TYR A 87 21.47 16.48 25.43
CA TYR A 87 21.18 15.06 25.20
C TYR A 87 19.74 14.85 24.72
N SER A 88 19.44 15.28 23.50
CA SER A 88 18.23 14.80 22.81
C SER A 88 18.38 13.32 22.47
N ILE A 89 17.27 12.63 22.21
CA ILE A 89 17.30 11.18 22.01
C ILE A 89 16.50 10.83 20.73
N SER A 90 17.17 10.68 19.55
CA SER A 90 16.67 10.33 18.17
C SER A 90 17.30 9.09 17.42
N LYS A 91 16.63 7.90 17.40
CA LYS A 91 16.95 6.63 16.66
C LYS A 91 15.90 6.51 15.55
N THR A 92 16.32 6.04 14.39
CA THR A 92 15.40 5.69 13.29
C THR A 92 15.56 4.21 12.94
N TYR A 93 14.61 3.38 13.35
CA TYR A 93 14.51 2.01 12.84
C TYR A 93 13.98 2.03 11.40
N ALA A 94 14.58 1.25 10.50
CA ALA A 94 14.01 1.03 9.17
C ALA A 94 12.64 0.34 9.30
N THR A 95 11.65 0.77 8.51
CA THR A 95 10.25 0.32 8.61
C THR A 95 10.12 -1.21 8.50
N PHE A 96 11.00 -1.87 7.74
CA PHE A 96 11.08 -3.33 7.67
C PHE A 96 11.46 -3.98 9.01
N SER A 97 12.51 -3.50 9.69
CA SER A 97 12.93 -4.00 11.00
C SER A 97 11.83 -3.84 12.06
N PHE A 98 10.98 -2.83 11.89
CA PHE A 98 9.85 -2.55 12.78
C PHE A 98 8.62 -3.43 12.47
N PHE A 99 8.28 -3.59 11.18
CA PHE A 99 7.30 -4.57 10.72
C PHE A 99 7.64 -5.99 11.21
N ARG A 100 8.93 -6.36 11.16
CA ARG A 100 9.39 -7.67 11.66
C ARG A 100 9.06 -7.85 13.15
N GLN A 101 9.41 -6.88 14.01
CA GLN A 101 9.11 -6.95 15.45
C GLN A 101 7.60 -7.04 15.72
N VAL A 102 6.78 -6.30 14.97
CA VAL A 102 5.32 -6.38 15.06
C VAL A 102 4.82 -7.77 14.63
N ARG A 103 5.32 -8.35 13.54
CA ARG A 103 4.92 -9.70 13.08
C ARG A 103 5.38 -10.80 14.04
N GLU A 104 6.57 -10.67 14.63
CA GLU A 104 7.08 -11.59 15.66
C GLU A 104 6.20 -11.50 16.93
N SER A 105 5.93 -10.31 17.47
CA SER A 105 5.03 -10.16 18.63
C SER A 105 3.59 -10.61 18.34
N MET A 106 3.05 -10.36 17.13
CA MET A 106 1.74 -10.86 16.72
C MET A 106 1.70 -12.39 16.55
N ASN A 107 2.82 -13.03 16.20
CA ASN A 107 2.94 -14.49 16.12
C ASN A 107 2.91 -15.09 17.54
N ASP A 108 3.75 -14.57 18.42
CA ASP A 108 3.93 -15.12 19.77
C ASP A 108 2.66 -14.95 20.62
N ASN A 109 1.94 -13.84 20.42
CA ASN A 109 0.61 -13.60 21.00
C ASN A 109 -0.56 -14.26 20.22
N ASN A 110 -0.28 -15.08 19.19
CA ASN A 110 -1.28 -15.81 18.39
C ASN A 110 -2.38 -14.90 17.78
N MET A 111 -2.03 -13.66 17.42
CA MET A 111 -2.97 -12.60 17.00
C MET A 111 -3.37 -12.63 15.53
N TYR A 112 -2.70 -13.44 14.72
CA TYR A 112 -3.07 -13.75 13.33
C TYR A 112 -3.01 -15.25 13.08
N SER A 113 -3.63 -15.68 11.99
CA SER A 113 -3.55 -17.06 11.51
C SER A 113 -3.10 -17.14 10.06
N VAL A 114 -2.25 -18.13 9.74
CA VAL A 114 -1.93 -18.48 8.36
C VAL A 114 -3.11 -19.26 7.79
N ILE A 115 -3.68 -18.79 6.67
CA ILE A 115 -4.89 -19.37 6.06
C ILE A 115 -4.67 -19.72 4.58
N ASN A 116 -5.49 -20.64 4.08
CA ASN A 116 -5.64 -20.90 2.64
C ASN A 116 -7.13 -20.88 2.25
N SER A 117 -7.41 -21.07 0.95
CA SER A 117 -8.77 -21.05 0.39
C SER A 117 -9.74 -22.05 1.03
N LYS A 118 -9.26 -23.20 1.55
CA LYS A 118 -10.12 -24.15 2.28
C LYS A 118 -10.63 -23.56 3.60
N ASP A 119 -9.82 -22.76 4.30
CA ASP A 119 -10.20 -22.15 5.58
C ASP A 119 -11.25 -21.04 5.41
N ILE A 120 -11.20 -20.34 4.27
CA ILE A 120 -12.26 -19.42 3.80
C ILE A 120 -13.55 -20.21 3.52
N ILE A 121 -13.48 -21.27 2.70
CA ILE A 121 -14.63 -22.12 2.33
C ILE A 121 -15.29 -22.78 3.55
N LEU A 122 -14.50 -23.18 4.54
CA LEU A 122 -14.97 -23.81 5.78
C LEU A 122 -15.44 -22.79 6.83
N GLY A 123 -15.48 -21.49 6.52
CA GLY A 123 -15.99 -20.45 7.43
C GLY A 123 -15.15 -20.22 8.68
N LYS A 124 -13.87 -20.62 8.69
CA LYS A 124 -12.96 -20.38 9.82
C LYS A 124 -12.58 -18.90 9.93
N VAL A 125 -12.51 -18.22 8.79
CA VAL A 125 -12.15 -16.79 8.65
C VAL A 125 -13.37 -15.93 8.90
N LYS A 126 -13.23 -14.89 9.75
CA LYS A 126 -14.29 -13.93 10.10
C LYS A 126 -13.81 -12.49 9.93
N PRO A 127 -14.71 -11.52 9.68
CA PRO A 127 -14.39 -10.11 9.78
C PRO A 127 -13.77 -9.78 11.15
N GLY A 128 -12.76 -8.93 11.15
CA GLY A 128 -11.97 -8.55 12.33
C GLY A 128 -10.72 -9.40 12.57
N ASN A 129 -10.61 -10.62 12.02
CA ASN A 129 -9.39 -11.42 12.15
C ASN A 129 -8.20 -10.77 11.42
N HIS A 130 -7.00 -10.87 11.99
CA HIS A 130 -5.76 -10.74 11.23
C HIS A 130 -5.43 -12.10 10.62
N VAL A 131 -5.01 -12.10 9.36
CA VAL A 131 -4.68 -13.31 8.60
C VAL A 131 -3.45 -13.08 7.76
N GLU A 132 -2.75 -14.16 7.47
CA GLU A 132 -1.64 -14.21 6.53
C GLU A 132 -1.89 -15.31 5.50
N PHE A 133 -1.67 -15.01 4.22
CA PHE A 133 -2.04 -15.94 3.14
C PHE A 133 -1.19 -15.70 1.89
N TYR A 134 -1.09 -16.74 1.07
CA TYR A 134 -0.29 -16.78 -0.16
C TYR A 134 -1.18 -16.99 -1.38
N GLY A 135 -0.78 -16.41 -2.52
CA GLY A 135 -1.52 -16.50 -3.78
C GLY A 135 -0.89 -15.66 -4.90
N VAL A 136 -1.59 -15.54 -6.02
CA VAL A 136 -1.14 -14.82 -7.23
C VAL A 136 -1.89 -13.50 -7.37
N VAL A 137 -1.20 -12.39 -7.60
CA VAL A 137 -1.84 -11.10 -7.91
C VAL A 137 -2.40 -11.13 -9.34
N SER A 138 -3.69 -10.83 -9.50
CA SER A 138 -4.37 -10.76 -10.80
C SER A 138 -3.87 -9.57 -11.63
N SER A 139 -3.67 -9.76 -12.94
CA SER A 139 -3.52 -8.67 -13.91
C SER A 139 -4.83 -7.88 -14.11
N MET A 140 -5.96 -8.58 -14.14
CA MET A 140 -7.28 -7.98 -14.30
C MET A 140 -7.67 -7.22 -13.02
N SER A 141 -8.05 -5.96 -13.17
CA SER A 141 -8.74 -5.17 -12.14
C SER A 141 -9.69 -4.18 -12.83
N ILE A 142 -10.79 -3.81 -12.18
CA ILE A 142 -11.73 -2.82 -12.74
C ILE A 142 -11.05 -1.47 -13.04
N LEU A 143 -9.95 -1.14 -12.35
CA LEU A 143 -9.19 0.09 -12.60
C LEU A 143 -8.27 -0.02 -13.82
N SER A 144 -7.63 -1.18 -14.06
CA SER A 144 -6.85 -1.45 -15.28
C SER A 144 -7.75 -1.25 -16.49
N ASN A 145 -8.83 -2.02 -16.51
CA ASN A 145 -9.89 -1.99 -17.50
C ASN A 145 -10.44 -0.57 -17.79
N ILE A 146 -10.81 0.22 -16.77
CA ILE A 146 -11.33 1.58 -16.97
C ILE A 146 -10.25 2.53 -17.52
N ASN A 147 -8.98 2.38 -17.14
CA ASN A 147 -7.88 3.14 -17.74
C ASN A 147 -7.71 2.79 -19.22
N GLU A 148 -7.59 1.49 -19.53
CA GLU A 148 -7.37 0.99 -20.89
C GLU A 148 -8.47 1.48 -21.85
N MET A 149 -9.75 1.53 -21.43
CA MET A 149 -10.82 2.13 -22.24
C MET A 149 -10.62 3.62 -22.51
N ILE A 150 -10.25 4.40 -21.48
CA ILE A 150 -10.01 5.84 -21.63
C ILE A 150 -8.86 6.05 -22.61
N ASP A 151 -7.78 5.30 -22.43
CA ASP A 151 -6.54 5.43 -23.20
C ASP A 151 -6.77 4.99 -24.66
N THR A 152 -7.40 3.83 -24.91
CA THR A 152 -7.74 3.34 -26.25
C THR A 152 -8.64 4.31 -27.03
N ILE A 153 -9.70 4.85 -26.42
CA ILE A 153 -10.58 5.82 -27.12
C ILE A 153 -9.82 7.13 -27.40
N SER A 154 -8.92 7.53 -26.49
CA SER A 154 -8.09 8.73 -26.63
C SER A 154 -6.96 8.60 -27.66
N CYS A 155 -6.66 7.39 -28.16
CA CYS A 155 -5.72 7.20 -29.27
C CYS A 155 -6.24 7.67 -30.64
N TYR A 156 -7.54 7.95 -30.78
CA TYR A 156 -8.18 8.32 -32.04
C TYR A 156 -8.67 9.78 -32.02
N ASP A 157 -8.83 10.37 -33.21
CA ASP A 157 -9.45 11.69 -33.33
C ASP A 157 -10.92 11.63 -32.87
N ILE A 158 -11.21 12.34 -31.79
CA ILE A 158 -12.53 12.31 -31.15
C ILE A 158 -13.63 12.90 -32.03
N THR A 159 -13.31 13.76 -33.00
CA THR A 159 -14.26 14.30 -33.98
C THR A 159 -14.64 13.25 -35.02
N LEU A 160 -13.66 12.44 -35.47
CA LEU A 160 -13.93 11.29 -36.35
C LEU A 160 -14.73 10.22 -35.62
N LEU A 161 -14.38 9.90 -34.36
CA LEU A 161 -15.16 8.96 -33.55
C LEU A 161 -16.60 9.44 -33.37
N ASN A 162 -16.81 10.70 -32.97
CA ASN A 162 -18.17 11.26 -32.82
C ASN A 162 -18.95 11.25 -34.16
N GLY A 163 -18.26 11.34 -35.30
CA GLY A 163 -18.85 11.21 -36.64
C GLY A 163 -19.40 9.81 -36.98
N LEU A 164 -19.04 8.78 -36.21
CA LEU A 164 -19.60 7.42 -36.33
C LEU A 164 -20.99 7.28 -35.68
N LEU A 165 -21.43 8.26 -34.90
CA LEU A 165 -22.66 8.19 -34.11
C LEU A 165 -23.89 8.72 -34.88
N PRO A 166 -25.11 8.23 -34.57
CA PRO A 166 -26.34 8.81 -35.11
C PRO A 166 -26.46 10.29 -34.69
N LYS A 167 -26.90 11.15 -35.61
CA LYS A 167 -26.89 12.62 -35.41
C LYS A 167 -27.74 13.11 -34.23
N ASP A 168 -28.69 12.29 -33.77
CA ASP A 168 -29.64 12.63 -32.71
C ASP A 168 -29.22 12.11 -31.31
N THR A 169 -28.04 11.49 -31.15
CA THR A 169 -27.58 11.00 -29.83
C THR A 169 -26.95 12.11 -28.98
N LEU A 170 -27.55 12.36 -27.80
CA LEU A 170 -27.03 13.29 -26.80
C LEU A 170 -25.68 12.85 -26.18
N ILE A 171 -25.42 11.55 -26.11
CA ILE A 171 -24.16 10.99 -25.60
C ILE A 171 -23.20 10.82 -26.78
N ASN A 172 -21.97 11.27 -26.60
CA ASN A 172 -20.87 11.11 -27.55
C ASN A 172 -19.60 10.59 -26.85
N TYR A 173 -18.51 10.36 -27.58
CA TYR A 173 -17.30 9.77 -27.00
C TYR A 173 -16.59 10.71 -26.01
N ASN A 174 -16.70 12.04 -26.15
CA ASN A 174 -16.25 12.96 -25.10
C ASN A 174 -17.05 12.76 -23.80
N THR A 175 -18.38 12.59 -23.90
CA THR A 175 -19.25 12.29 -22.75
C THR A 175 -18.86 10.96 -22.10
N ILE A 176 -18.57 9.93 -22.90
CA ILE A 176 -18.15 8.60 -22.42
C ILE A 176 -16.80 8.68 -21.71
N ILE A 177 -15.79 9.32 -22.30
CA ILE A 177 -14.47 9.54 -21.67
C ILE A 177 -14.62 10.28 -20.33
N ASN A 178 -15.48 11.30 -20.26
CA ASN A 178 -15.74 12.04 -19.03
C ASN A 178 -16.42 11.17 -17.96
N GLN A 179 -17.36 10.30 -18.34
CA GLN A 179 -18.03 9.36 -17.44
C GLN A 179 -17.09 8.24 -16.95
N LEU A 180 -16.21 7.73 -17.82
CA LEU A 180 -15.17 6.78 -17.44
C LEU A 180 -14.15 7.41 -16.47
N ASN A 181 -13.71 8.65 -16.72
CA ASN A 181 -12.84 9.38 -15.81
C ASN A 181 -13.51 9.67 -14.44
N MET A 182 -14.82 9.90 -14.42
CA MET A 182 -15.59 9.97 -13.16
C MET A 182 -15.55 8.63 -12.41
N ILE A 183 -15.77 7.49 -13.09
CA ILE A 183 -15.68 6.15 -12.49
C ILE A 183 -14.26 5.90 -11.92
N LYS A 184 -13.22 6.18 -12.72
CA LYS A 184 -11.80 6.12 -12.33
C LYS A 184 -11.55 6.88 -11.02
N LYS A 185 -12.00 8.12 -10.93
CA LYS A 185 -11.85 8.98 -9.74
C LYS A 185 -12.47 8.39 -8.47
N TYR A 186 -13.60 7.69 -8.56
CA TYR A 186 -14.20 6.99 -7.41
C TYR A 186 -13.45 5.71 -7.04
N LEU A 187 -12.95 4.96 -8.03
CA LEU A 187 -12.15 3.75 -7.79
C LEU A 187 -10.80 4.06 -7.11
N THR A 188 -10.19 5.21 -7.44
CA THR A 188 -8.91 5.69 -6.89
C THR A 188 -9.06 6.68 -5.72
N LEU A 189 -10.24 6.76 -5.08
CA LEU A 189 -10.49 7.77 -4.04
C LEU A 189 -9.52 7.62 -2.86
N ASN A 190 -9.02 8.76 -2.36
CA ASN A 190 -8.01 8.85 -1.29
C ASN A 190 -6.76 7.99 -1.56
N ASN A 191 -6.30 7.94 -2.82
CA ASN A 191 -5.14 7.17 -3.28
C ASN A 191 -5.22 5.64 -2.99
N THR A 192 -6.42 5.13 -2.71
CA THR A 192 -6.69 3.69 -2.52
C THR A 192 -7.19 3.05 -3.81
N PHE A 193 -6.88 1.79 -4.04
CA PHE A 193 -7.42 0.96 -5.12
C PHE A 193 -7.69 -0.46 -4.61
N ASP A 194 -8.33 -1.30 -5.41
CA ASP A 194 -8.56 -2.71 -5.05
C ASP A 194 -7.71 -3.61 -5.95
N MET A 195 -6.78 -4.36 -5.37
CA MET A 195 -6.09 -5.45 -6.05
C MET A 195 -6.87 -6.75 -5.86
N ILE A 196 -6.92 -7.57 -6.91
CA ILE A 196 -7.54 -8.89 -6.87
C ILE A 196 -6.42 -9.92 -6.76
N MET A 197 -6.56 -10.90 -5.87
CA MET A 197 -5.59 -11.96 -5.67
C MET A 197 -6.28 -13.32 -5.73
N ASP A 198 -5.68 -14.26 -6.45
CA ASP A 198 -6.19 -15.62 -6.64
C ASP A 198 -5.58 -16.59 -5.60
N LEU A 199 -6.46 -17.35 -4.95
CA LEU A 199 -6.15 -18.37 -3.93
C LEU A 199 -6.55 -19.78 -4.42
N GLY A 200 -6.65 -19.97 -5.75
CA GLY A 200 -7.01 -21.21 -6.44
C GLY A 200 -8.52 -21.41 -6.58
N CYS A 201 -9.22 -21.55 -5.46
CA CYS A 201 -10.69 -21.72 -5.44
C CYS A 201 -11.42 -20.62 -4.65
N CYS A 202 -10.71 -19.57 -4.25
CA CYS A 202 -11.24 -18.35 -3.64
C CYS A 202 -10.48 -17.14 -4.20
N LYS A 203 -11.06 -15.94 -4.04
CA LYS A 203 -10.36 -14.68 -4.31
C LYS A 203 -10.22 -13.83 -3.05
N ALA A 204 -9.15 -13.06 -2.96
CA ALA A 204 -9.00 -11.98 -1.98
C ALA A 204 -9.04 -10.62 -2.69
N ILE A 205 -9.70 -9.66 -2.05
CA ILE A 205 -9.78 -8.26 -2.49
C ILE A 205 -8.95 -7.43 -1.51
N ILE A 206 -7.78 -7.00 -1.94
CA ILE A 206 -6.82 -6.25 -1.14
C ILE A 206 -7.05 -4.77 -1.39
N ASN A 207 -7.50 -4.04 -0.36
CA ASN A 207 -7.70 -2.60 -0.46
C ASN A 207 -6.36 -1.88 -0.18
N ALA A 208 -5.56 -1.72 -1.23
CA ALA A 208 -4.23 -1.13 -1.16
C ALA A 208 -4.26 0.41 -1.27
N HIS A 209 -3.21 1.07 -0.79
CA HIS A 209 -2.97 2.51 -0.89
C HIS A 209 -1.63 2.75 -1.58
N ASN A 210 -1.56 3.58 -2.63
CA ASN A 210 -0.33 3.68 -3.44
C ASN A 210 0.91 4.12 -2.64
N ASP A 211 0.76 5.07 -1.71
CA ASP A 211 1.89 5.60 -0.93
C ASP A 211 2.49 4.60 0.09
N ASN A 212 1.89 3.43 0.24
CA ASN A 212 2.38 2.34 1.10
C ASN A 212 3.26 1.31 0.35
N PHE A 213 3.40 1.41 -0.98
CA PHE A 213 4.40 0.63 -1.72
C PHE A 213 5.80 1.21 -1.47
N ILE A 214 6.80 0.35 -1.25
CA ILE A 214 8.13 0.80 -0.79
C ILE A 214 8.88 1.57 -1.87
N SER A 215 8.73 1.20 -3.14
CA SER A 215 9.29 1.97 -4.25
C SER A 215 8.25 2.94 -4.82
N LYS A 216 8.63 4.22 -4.87
CA LYS A 216 7.87 5.28 -5.56
C LYS A 216 7.97 5.21 -7.09
N THR A 217 8.71 4.24 -7.64
CA THR A 217 8.88 4.03 -9.09
C THR A 217 8.29 2.71 -9.58
N THR A 218 7.79 1.84 -8.70
CA THR A 218 7.09 0.61 -9.11
C THR A 218 5.60 0.89 -9.30
N HIS A 219 5.04 0.46 -10.42
CA HIS A 219 3.59 0.44 -10.59
C HIS A 219 2.98 -0.72 -9.81
N SER A 220 1.71 -0.60 -9.42
CA SER A 220 0.98 -1.69 -8.77
C SER A 220 0.78 -2.92 -9.67
N TYR A 221 1.09 -2.80 -10.96
CA TYR A 221 1.03 -3.88 -11.95
C TYR A 221 2.38 -4.56 -12.21
N ASP A 222 3.49 -4.03 -11.69
CA ASP A 222 4.81 -4.69 -11.74
C ASP A 222 4.81 -6.01 -10.94
N PHE A 223 3.80 -6.18 -10.08
CA PHE A 223 3.56 -7.35 -9.25
C PHE A 223 2.44 -8.25 -9.79
N CYS A 224 1.82 -7.93 -10.93
CA CYS A 224 0.78 -8.76 -11.53
C CYS A 224 1.35 -10.09 -12.05
N ASN A 225 0.58 -11.16 -11.90
CA ASN A 225 0.98 -12.55 -12.10
C ASN A 225 2.13 -13.04 -11.20
N CYS A 226 2.63 -12.21 -10.27
CA CYS A 226 3.59 -12.65 -9.27
C CYS A 226 2.90 -13.34 -8.09
N ASN A 227 3.58 -14.36 -7.55
CA ASN A 227 3.28 -14.90 -6.24
C ASN A 227 3.57 -13.86 -5.17
N CYS A 228 2.75 -13.80 -4.13
CA CYS A 228 2.89 -12.84 -3.02
C CYS A 228 2.30 -13.44 -1.74
N THR A 229 2.86 -13.05 -0.59
CA THR A 229 2.32 -13.27 0.75
C THR A 229 1.75 -11.97 1.27
N VAL A 230 0.51 -11.99 1.76
CA VAL A 230 -0.20 -10.81 2.27
C VAL A 230 -0.58 -11.04 3.73
N MET A 231 -0.12 -10.15 4.60
CA MET A 231 -0.53 -10.07 6.00
C MET A 231 -1.49 -8.89 6.16
N GLY A 232 -2.68 -9.10 6.71
CA GLY A 232 -3.69 -8.04 6.81
C GLY A 232 -4.88 -8.35 7.69
N LYS A 233 -5.79 -7.37 7.82
CA LYS A 233 -7.03 -7.48 8.58
C LYS A 233 -8.22 -7.73 7.67
N VAL A 234 -8.98 -8.79 7.94
CA VAL A 234 -10.22 -9.12 7.23
C VAL A 234 -11.30 -8.12 7.62
N ILE A 235 -11.91 -7.48 6.62
CA ILE A 235 -13.01 -6.53 6.80
C ILE A 235 -14.34 -7.04 6.20
N CYS A 236 -14.31 -7.98 5.27
CA CYS A 236 -15.49 -8.68 4.79
C CYS A 236 -15.16 -10.14 4.44
N VAL A 237 -16.14 -11.03 4.61
CA VAL A 237 -16.11 -12.43 4.16
C VAL A 237 -17.42 -12.69 3.42
N CYS A 238 -17.34 -13.16 2.18
CA CYS A 238 -18.50 -13.45 1.33
C CYS A 238 -18.57 -14.95 1.04
N ASN A 239 -19.68 -15.56 1.43
CA ASN A 239 -20.01 -16.95 1.12
C ASN A 239 -20.52 -17.09 -0.32
N LYS A 240 -20.74 -18.32 -0.79
CA LYS A 240 -21.11 -18.64 -2.19
C LYS A 240 -22.27 -17.82 -2.80
N ASN A 241 -23.21 -17.36 -1.97
CA ASN A 241 -24.40 -16.59 -2.40
C ASN A 241 -24.24 -15.07 -2.21
N GLN A 242 -23.02 -14.60 -1.87
CA GLN A 242 -22.67 -13.20 -1.61
C GLN A 242 -21.58 -12.76 -2.60
N HIS A 243 -21.34 -11.45 -2.70
CA HIS A 243 -20.30 -10.89 -3.56
C HIS A 243 -19.73 -9.59 -2.98
N VAL A 244 -18.47 -9.30 -3.30
CA VAL A 244 -17.89 -7.96 -3.14
C VAL A 244 -18.12 -7.17 -4.42
N ASP A 245 -18.76 -6.01 -4.32
CA ASP A 245 -18.92 -5.07 -5.44
C ASP A 245 -17.67 -4.20 -5.57
N LEU A 246 -16.96 -4.27 -6.70
CA LEU A 246 -15.78 -3.45 -6.96
C LEU A 246 -16.12 -1.98 -7.18
N LEU A 247 -17.36 -1.66 -7.56
CA LEU A 247 -17.86 -0.28 -7.65
C LEU A 247 -18.28 0.28 -6.28
N ARG A 248 -18.21 -0.47 -5.17
CA ARG A 248 -18.68 -0.02 -3.83
C ARG A 248 -18.06 1.30 -3.35
N LYS A 249 -16.84 1.64 -3.80
CA LYS A 249 -16.16 2.93 -3.50
C LYS A 249 -16.90 4.16 -4.03
N SER A 250 -17.79 3.98 -5.02
CA SER A 250 -18.64 5.03 -5.56
C SER A 250 -19.90 5.32 -4.69
N CYS A 251 -20.10 4.54 -3.62
CA CYS A 251 -21.32 4.52 -2.80
C CYS A 251 -22.63 4.15 -3.55
N ASN A 252 -22.60 3.90 -4.86
CA ASN A 252 -23.79 3.53 -5.65
C ASN A 252 -23.42 2.60 -6.82
N GLY A 253 -22.90 1.40 -6.50
CA GLY A 253 -22.38 0.46 -7.49
C GLY A 253 -23.38 0.05 -8.58
N ASP A 254 -24.69 -0.02 -8.24
CA ASP A 254 -25.74 -0.34 -9.21
C ASP A 254 -26.00 0.80 -10.22
N PHE A 255 -25.89 2.07 -9.82
CA PHE A 255 -25.94 3.19 -10.76
C PHE A 255 -24.75 3.15 -11.72
N PHE A 256 -23.52 3.00 -11.22
CA PHE A 256 -22.34 2.99 -12.07
C PHE A 256 -22.26 1.75 -12.97
N ARG A 257 -22.78 0.59 -12.54
CA ARG A 257 -22.92 -0.59 -13.42
C ARG A 257 -23.91 -0.34 -14.55
N LYS A 258 -25.07 0.27 -14.26
CA LYS A 258 -26.04 0.69 -15.28
C LYS A 258 -25.44 1.72 -16.24
N LEU A 259 -24.62 2.65 -15.73
CA LEU A 259 -23.92 3.64 -16.54
C LEU A 259 -22.95 2.97 -17.54
N ILE A 260 -22.14 2.01 -17.07
CA ILE A 260 -21.23 1.23 -17.94
C ILE A 260 -22.00 0.42 -18.98
N LEU A 261 -23.09 -0.26 -18.58
CA LEU A 261 -23.92 -1.04 -19.50
C LEU A 261 -24.59 -0.15 -20.57
N ASN A 262 -25.04 1.06 -20.20
CA ASN A 262 -25.60 2.03 -21.14
C ASN A 262 -24.59 2.54 -22.19
N MET A 263 -23.28 2.41 -21.94
CA MET A 263 -22.24 2.75 -22.91
C MET A 263 -22.02 1.63 -23.96
N LYS A 264 -22.47 0.39 -23.70
CA LYS A 264 -22.23 -0.76 -24.59
C LYS A 264 -22.53 -0.50 -26.07
N PRO A 265 -23.67 0.11 -26.47
CA PRO A 265 -23.99 0.30 -27.88
C PRO A 265 -22.99 1.20 -28.63
N TYR A 266 -22.31 2.10 -27.93
CA TYR A 266 -21.28 2.98 -28.49
C TYR A 266 -19.97 2.21 -28.70
N PHE A 267 -19.61 1.34 -27.76
CA PHE A 267 -18.43 0.47 -27.88
C PHE A 267 -18.59 -0.56 -29.00
N GLU A 268 -19.78 -1.13 -29.16
CA GLU A 268 -20.12 -1.96 -30.31
C GLU A 268 -20.07 -1.22 -31.66
N ILE A 269 -20.01 0.13 -31.70
CA ILE A 269 -19.77 0.90 -32.93
C ILE A 269 -18.27 0.99 -33.22
N LEU A 270 -17.44 1.19 -32.20
CA LEU A 270 -15.98 1.19 -32.32
C LEU A 270 -15.46 -0.18 -32.78
N GLU A 271 -15.93 -1.27 -32.17
CA GLU A 271 -15.58 -2.65 -32.56
C GLU A 271 -15.92 -2.94 -34.03
N LYS A 272 -17.05 -2.41 -34.53
CA LYS A 272 -17.45 -2.53 -35.95
C LYS A 272 -16.55 -1.73 -36.91
N GLN A 273 -15.73 -0.78 -36.41
CA GLN A 273 -14.66 -0.14 -37.17
C GLN A 273 -13.30 -0.84 -37.01
N GLY A 274 -13.23 -1.98 -36.33
CA GLY A 274 -11.99 -2.72 -36.05
C GLY A 274 -11.17 -2.16 -34.89
N ILE A 275 -11.73 -1.26 -34.07
CA ILE A 275 -11.07 -0.77 -32.85
C ILE A 275 -11.23 -1.84 -31.76
N VAL A 276 -10.10 -2.43 -31.35
CA VAL A 276 -10.06 -3.42 -30.27
C VAL A 276 -10.27 -2.73 -28.93
N LEU A 277 -11.25 -3.18 -28.15
CA LEU A 277 -11.54 -2.68 -26.80
C LEU A 277 -11.27 -3.78 -25.75
N PRO A 278 -10.84 -3.43 -24.52
CA PRO A 278 -10.72 -4.38 -23.42
C PRO A 278 -12.08 -5.00 -22.99
N GLU A 279 -12.05 -6.26 -22.56
CA GLU A 279 -13.25 -7.01 -22.13
C GLU A 279 -13.87 -6.44 -20.83
N ILE A 280 -14.85 -5.55 -20.98
CA ILE A 280 -15.47 -4.83 -19.84
C ILE A 280 -17.00 -4.96 -19.84
N ILE A 281 -17.60 -5.45 -20.94
CA ILE A 281 -18.94 -5.02 -21.36
C ILE A 281 -19.83 -6.18 -21.85
N ASP A 282 -19.69 -7.34 -21.23
CA ASP A 282 -20.82 -8.26 -21.07
C ASP A 282 -21.26 -8.28 -19.61
N GLU A 283 -22.51 -8.62 -19.29
CA GLU A 283 -22.93 -8.77 -17.88
C GLU A 283 -22.15 -9.89 -17.16
N LYS A 284 -21.50 -10.79 -17.91
CA LYS A 284 -20.59 -11.83 -17.41
C LYS A 284 -19.13 -11.39 -17.30
N LEU A 285 -18.68 -10.45 -18.14
CA LEU A 285 -17.28 -9.97 -18.21
C LEU A 285 -17.05 -8.66 -17.45
N CYS A 286 -18.11 -7.89 -17.21
CA CYS A 286 -18.10 -6.69 -16.38
C CYS A 286 -17.95 -7.10 -14.90
N ALA A 287 -16.74 -7.55 -14.53
CA ALA A 287 -16.36 -8.17 -13.24
C ALA A 287 -16.39 -7.21 -12.04
N THR A 288 -17.27 -6.22 -12.09
CA THR A 288 -17.78 -5.37 -11.00
C THR A 288 -18.24 -6.15 -9.76
N LYS A 289 -18.43 -7.48 -9.84
CA LYS A 289 -18.78 -8.34 -8.71
C LYS A 289 -17.81 -9.51 -8.63
N ILE A 290 -17.19 -9.70 -7.46
CA ILE A 290 -16.45 -10.92 -7.12
C ILE A 290 -17.34 -11.77 -6.22
N ASN A 291 -17.91 -12.82 -6.79
CA ASN A 291 -18.74 -13.79 -6.07
C ASN A 291 -17.91 -14.57 -5.05
N GLY A 292 -18.54 -14.96 -3.93
CA GLY A 292 -17.91 -15.81 -2.93
C GLY A 292 -17.70 -17.26 -3.41
N PRO A 293 -16.80 -18.03 -2.79
CA PRO A 293 -16.05 -17.73 -1.57
C PRO A 293 -14.93 -16.70 -1.79
N CYS A 294 -14.99 -15.57 -1.09
CA CYS A 294 -13.97 -14.52 -1.18
C CYS A 294 -13.89 -13.69 0.12
N ILE A 295 -12.78 -12.99 0.31
CA ILE A 295 -12.53 -12.11 1.48
C ILE A 295 -12.04 -10.73 1.03
N GLN A 296 -12.44 -9.67 1.74
CA GLN A 296 -11.88 -8.34 1.57
C GLN A 296 -10.96 -8.01 2.76
N ILE A 297 -9.76 -7.52 2.48
CA ILE A 297 -8.69 -7.30 3.45
C ILE A 297 -8.11 -5.89 3.31
N ILE A 298 -7.76 -5.28 4.45
CA ILE A 298 -6.84 -4.15 4.52
C ILE A 298 -5.43 -4.73 4.79
N PRO A 299 -4.47 -4.58 3.87
CA PRO A 299 -3.12 -5.09 4.05
C PRO A 299 -2.34 -4.27 5.10
N ILE A 300 -1.63 -5.00 5.97
CA ILE A 300 -0.56 -4.48 6.83
C ILE A 300 0.76 -4.53 6.06
N ALA A 301 1.04 -5.66 5.39
CA ALA A 301 2.24 -5.87 4.58
C ALA A 301 1.98 -6.80 3.40
N MET A 302 2.78 -6.65 2.33
CA MET A 302 2.86 -7.61 1.21
C MET A 302 4.33 -7.86 0.87
N TYR A 303 4.73 -9.12 0.72
CA TYR A 303 6.12 -9.57 0.56
C TYR A 303 6.21 -10.91 -0.21
N GLN A 304 7.42 -11.40 -0.53
CA GLN A 304 7.65 -12.62 -1.32
C GLN A 304 8.54 -13.63 -0.59
#